data_AF-A0A165CVM3-F1
#
_entry.id   AF-A0A165CVM3-F1
#
_cell.length_a   1.000
_cell.length_b   1.000
_cell.length_c   1.000
_cell.angle_alpha   90.00
_cell.angle_beta   90.00
_cell.angle_gamma   90.00
#
_symmetry.space_group_name_H-M   'P 1'
#
loop_
_entity.id
_entity.type
_entity.pdbx_description
1 polymer ?
#
loop_
_entity_poly.entity_id
_entity_poly.type
_entity_poly.pdbx_seq_one_letter_code
_entity_poly.pdbx_strand_id
1 'polypeptide(L)'
;MSVRISWPGYAFKSKQVIIRDSSKNNNPILISKLARIIGFEVKCYIDVHRAIDGVDANWLLYPKGGIKFEHIILTKIIRVAKGSFQPILDVVRYY
;
A
#
# COMPACT_ATOMS: atom_id res chain seq x y z
N MET A 1 12.15 2.29 -4.32
CA MET A 1 10.79 2.77 -4.00
C MET A 1 10.58 2.70 -2.49
N SER A 2 9.90 3.65 -1.86
CA SER A 2 9.50 3.54 -0.45
C SER A 2 7.98 3.54 -0.40
N VAL A 3 7.39 2.52 0.19
CA VAL A 3 5.95 2.46 0.46
C VAL A 3 5.77 2.80 1.93
N ARG A 4 5.05 3.88 2.20
CA ARG A 4 4.69 4.31 3.55
C ARG A 4 3.18 4.18 3.69
N ILE A 5 2.76 3.36 4.64
CA ILE A 5 1.35 3.20 5.01
C ILE A 5 1.26 3.68 6.46
N SER A 6 0.61 4.82 6.66
CA SER A 6 0.41 5.46 7.96
C SER A 6 -1.07 5.68 8.19
N TRP A 7 -1.82 4.59 8.27
CA TRP A 7 -3.22 4.67 8.66
C TRP A 7 -3.29 4.80 10.18
N PRO A 8 -3.92 5.86 10.70
CA PRO A 8 -4.16 5.94 12.13
C PRO A 8 -4.96 4.70 12.59
N GLY A 9 -4.78 4.28 13.84
CA GLY A 9 -5.34 3.02 14.36
C GLY A 9 -4.65 1.73 13.88
N TYR A 10 -3.73 1.79 12.91
CA TYR A 10 -2.87 0.68 12.51
C TYR A 10 -1.40 1.02 12.78
N ALA A 11 -0.58 0.01 13.09
CA ALA A 11 0.84 0.27 13.33
C ALA A 11 1.52 0.82 12.07
N PHE A 12 2.31 1.87 12.26
CA PHE A 12 3.05 2.51 11.19
C PHE A 12 3.98 1.49 10.52
N LYS A 13 3.89 1.34 9.20
CA LYS A 13 4.84 0.54 8.43
C LYS A 13 5.39 1.36 7.27
N SER A 14 6.70 1.53 7.32
CA SER A 14 7.50 2.06 6.23
C SER A 14 8.40 0.94 5.72
N LYS A 15 8.28 0.60 4.43
CA LYS A 15 9.15 -0.39 3.80
C LYS A 15 9.77 0.21 2.54
N GLN A 16 11.08 0.10 2.43
CA GLN A 16 11.76 0.39 1.18
C GLN A 16 11.73 -0.87 0.30
N VAL A 17 11.06 -0.77 -0.84
CA VAL A 17 11.03 -1.81 -1.86
C VAL A 17 12.10 -1.49 -2.90
N ILE A 18 13.10 -2.36 -2.99
CA ILE A 18 14.09 -2.32 -4.06
C ILE A 18 13.44 -2.95 -5.30
N ILE A 19 13.12 -2.12 -6.29
CA ILE A 19 12.63 -2.59 -7.57
C ILE A 19 13.86 -2.84 -8.43
N ARG A 20 14.28 -4.11 -8.54
CA ARG A 20 15.29 -4.51 -9.51
C ARG A 20 14.62 -4.59 -10.87
N ASP A 21 15.10 -3.81 -11.82
CA ASP A 21 14.75 -4.07 -13.20
C ASP A 21 15.63 -5.19 -13.73
N SER A 22 14.98 -6.22 -14.26
CA SER A 22 15.65 -7.40 -14.81
C SER A 22 16.12 -7.17 -16.25
N SER A 23 15.69 -6.09 -16.90
CA SER A 23 16.21 -5.77 -18.24
C SER A 23 17.59 -5.13 -18.10
N LYS A 24 18.59 -5.72 -18.76
CA LYS A 24 19.93 -5.14 -18.94
C LYS A 24 19.91 -3.72 -19.50
N ASN A 25 18.82 -3.32 -20.15
CA ASN A 25 18.58 -1.97 -20.63
C ASN A 25 17.81 -1.19 -19.57
N ASN A 26 18.32 0.00 -19.24
CA ASN A 26 17.86 0.96 -18.24
C ASN A 26 16.47 1.55 -18.58
N ASN A 27 15.50 0.67 -18.82
CA ASN A 27 14.17 1.02 -19.28
C ASN A 27 13.39 1.69 -18.13
N PRO A 28 12.51 2.65 -18.43
CA PRO A 28 11.60 3.20 -17.43
C PRO A 28 10.74 2.09 -16.79
N ILE A 29 10.57 2.15 -15.47
CA ILE A 29 9.67 1.22 -14.76
C ILE A 29 8.25 1.43 -15.28
N LEU A 30 7.62 0.34 -15.73
CA LEU A 30 6.22 0.33 -16.14
C LEU A 30 5.31 0.61 -14.93
N ILE A 31 4.31 1.48 -15.12
CA ILE A 31 3.31 1.80 -14.09
C ILE A 31 2.60 0.54 -13.59
N SER A 32 2.31 -0.41 -14.49
CA SER A 32 1.68 -1.70 -14.14
C SER A 32 2.55 -2.54 -13.20
N LYS A 33 3.87 -2.58 -13.43
CA LYS A 33 4.84 -3.26 -12.55
C LYS A 33 4.87 -2.59 -11.17
N LEU A 34 4.85 -1.26 -11.14
CA LEU A 34 4.81 -0.50 -9.89
C LEU A 34 3.52 -0.79 -9.11
N ALA A 35 2.37 -0.71 -9.76
CA ALA A 35 1.07 -0.98 -9.17
C ALA A 35 0.97 -2.40 -8.60
N ARG A 36 1.50 -3.40 -9.30
CA ARG A 36 1.56 -4.78 -8.81
C ARG A 36 2.40 -4.91 -7.55
N ILE A 37 3.56 -4.26 -7.50
CA ILE A 37 4.44 -4.26 -6.32
C ILE A 37 3.77 -3.57 -5.14
N ILE A 38 3.15 -2.40 -5.36
CA ILE A 38 2.38 -1.69 -4.34
C ILE A 38 1.26 -2.58 -3.80
N GLY A 39 0.45 -3.16 -4.67
CA GLY A 39 -0.65 -4.03 -4.28
C GLY A 39 -0.20 -5.23 -3.46
N PHE A 40 0.91 -5.87 -3.83
CA PHE A 40 1.49 -6.96 -3.05
C PHE A 40 1.89 -6.51 -1.63
N GLU A 41 2.60 -5.38 -1.51
CA GLU A 41 3.03 -4.87 -0.20
C GLU A 41 1.87 -4.42 0.68
N VAL A 42 0.84 -3.81 0.08
CA VAL A 42 -0.40 -3.44 0.77
C VAL A 42 -1.14 -4.68 1.27
N LYS A 43 -1.23 -5.74 0.45
CA LYS A 43 -1.81 -7.02 0.86
C LYS A 43 -1.04 -7.62 2.04
N CYS A 44 0.28 -7.72 1.94
CA CYS A 44 1.12 -8.20 3.05
C CYS A 44 1.00 -7.32 4.30
N TYR A 45 0.79 -6.01 4.15
CA TYR A 45 0.53 -5.13 5.27
C TYR A 45 -0.76 -5.52 6.00
N ILE A 46 -1.86 -5.67 5.27
CA ILE A 46 -3.16 -6.04 5.84
C ILE A 46 -3.13 -7.43 6.44
N ASP A 47 -2.55 -8.41 5.74
CA ASP A 47 -2.51 -9.79 6.22
C ASP A 47 -1.77 -9.90 7.57
N VAL A 48 -0.69 -9.12 7.75
CA VAL A 48 0.04 -9.05 9.02
C VAL A 48 -0.79 -8.36 10.11
N HIS A 49 -1.49 -7.27 9.80
CA HIS A 49 -2.22 -6.49 10.81
C HIS A 49 -3.62 -7.04 11.12
N ARG A 50 -4.20 -7.85 10.24
CA ARG A 50 -5.44 -8.58 10.49
C ARG A 50 -5.30 -9.60 11.63
N ALA A 51 -4.06 -10.04 11.89
CA ALA A 51 -3.73 -10.97 12.97
C ALA A 51 -3.40 -10.28 14.30
N ILE A 52 -3.42 -8.93 14.37
CA ILE A 52 -3.11 -8.19 15.58
C ILE A 52 -4.43 -7.77 16.23
N ASP A 53 -4.79 -8.44 17.32
CA ASP A 53 -5.88 -8.02 18.20
C ASP A 53 -5.58 -6.62 18.76
N GLY A 54 -6.52 -5.68 18.63
CA GLY A 54 -6.36 -4.30 19.12
C GLY A 54 -6.44 -3.17 18.08
N VAL A 55 -7.01 -3.42 16.90
CA VAL A 55 -7.37 -2.32 15.97
C VAL A 55 -8.33 -1.37 16.67
N ASP A 56 -7.96 -0.09 16.75
CA ASP A 56 -8.78 0.97 17.34
C ASP A 56 -10.20 0.93 16.74
N ALA A 57 -11.21 0.90 17.61
CA ALA A 57 -12.62 0.81 17.21
C ALA A 57 -13.04 1.95 16.27
N ASN A 58 -12.39 3.11 16.34
CA ASN A 58 -12.64 4.25 15.44
C ASN A 58 -12.16 4.00 14.00
N TRP A 59 -11.34 2.98 13.79
CA TRP A 59 -10.82 2.54 12.50
C TRP A 59 -11.49 1.27 11.98
N LEU A 60 -12.39 0.69 12.78
CA LEU A 60 -13.29 -0.37 12.33
C LEU A 60 -14.39 0.24 11.46
N LEU A 61 -14.60 -0.34 10.29
CA LEU A 61 -15.62 0.07 9.35
C LEU A 61 -16.88 -0.79 9.54
N TYR A 62 -17.93 -0.20 10.14
CA TYR A 62 -19.25 -0.84 10.24
C TYR A 62 -19.87 -1.08 8.84
N PRO A 63 -20.59 -2.19 8.56
CA PRO A 63 -20.91 -3.32 9.44
C PRO A 63 -19.88 -4.46 9.42
N LYS A 64 -18.79 -4.36 8.63
CA LYS A 64 -17.92 -5.49 8.25
C LYS A 64 -16.53 -5.53 8.91
N GLY A 65 -16.25 -4.68 9.91
CA GLY A 65 -14.99 -4.70 10.66
C GLY A 65 -13.85 -3.90 10.01
N GLY A 66 -12.59 -4.29 10.23
CA GLY A 66 -11.41 -3.53 9.79
C GLY A 66 -11.26 -3.36 8.26
N ILE A 67 -10.35 -2.47 7.85
CA ILE A 67 -9.99 -2.23 6.44
C ILE A 67 -9.45 -3.51 5.80
N LYS A 68 -10.03 -3.91 4.66
CA LYS A 68 -9.61 -5.07 3.86
C LYS A 68 -8.89 -4.61 2.60
N PHE A 69 -8.17 -5.55 1.96
CA PHE A 69 -7.45 -5.27 0.73
C PHE A 69 -8.36 -4.75 -0.38
N GLU A 70 -9.55 -5.36 -0.53
CA GLU A 70 -10.54 -4.94 -1.52
C GLU A 70 -11.10 -3.52 -1.31
N HIS A 71 -10.92 -2.91 -0.13
CA HIS A 71 -11.38 -1.54 0.12
C HIS A 71 -10.35 -0.49 -0.33
N ILE A 72 -9.15 -0.89 -0.72
CA ILE A 72 -8.04 0.04 -1.00
C ILE A 72 -7.91 0.25 -2.49
N ILE A 73 -7.86 1.51 -2.88
CA ILE A 73 -7.63 1.92 -4.26
C ILE A 73 -6.32 2.71 -4.33
N LEU A 74 -5.45 2.30 -5.24
CA LEU A 74 -4.29 3.09 -5.63
C LEU A 74 -4.75 4.20 -6.59
N THR A 75 -4.86 5.44 -6.09
CA THR A 75 -5.38 6.56 -6.89
C THR A 75 -4.29 7.35 -7.59
N LYS A 76 -3.09 7.43 -7.00
CA LYS A 76 -1.97 8.14 -7.60
C LYS A 76 -0.62 7.52 -7.25
N ILE A 77 0.35 7.71 -8.12
CA ILE A 77 1.76 7.45 -7.85
C ILE A 77 2.51 8.76 -8.08
N ILE A 78 3.18 9.27 -7.04
CA ILE A 78 3.96 10.50 -7.11
C ILE A 78 5.44 10.15 -7.13
N ARG A 79 6.19 10.70 -8.10
CA ARG A 79 7.65 10.63 -8.08
C ARG A 79 8.18 11.74 -7.18
N VAL A 80 8.78 11.35 -6.06
CA VAL A 80 9.27 12.29 -5.03
C VAL A 80 10.79 12.51 -5.09
N ALA A 81 11.54 11.58 -5.70
CA ALA A 81 12.96 11.74 -6.01
C ALA A 81 13.39 10.77 -7.14
N LYS A 82 14.68 10.79 -7.52
CA LYS A 82 15.24 9.80 -8.46
C LYS A 82 15.08 8.38 -7.87
N GLY A 83 14.37 7.49 -8.59
CA GLY A 83 14.11 6.11 -8.14
C GLY A 83 13.13 5.97 -6.97
N SER A 84 12.52 7.07 -6.52
CA SER A 84 11.60 7.08 -5.37
C SER A 84 10.20 7.49 -5.79
N PHE A 85 9.28 6.57 -5.58
CA PHE A 85 7.86 6.72 -5.85
C PHE A 85 7.09 6.55 -4.55
N GLN A 86 6.09 7.41 -4.34
CA GLN A 86 5.17 7.36 -3.22
C GLN A 86 3.77 7.05 -3.76
N PRO A 87 3.16 5.92 -3.37
CA PRO A 87 1.77 5.63 -3.70
C PRO A 87 0.84 6.49 -2.84
N ILE A 88 -0.27 6.92 -3.42
CA ILE A 88 -1.41 7.52 -2.74
C ILE A 88 -2.52 6.48 -2.77
N LEU A 89 -2.97 6.08 -1.58
CA LEU A 89 -3.96 5.04 -1.37
C LEU A 89 -5.19 5.67 -0.73
N ASP A 90 -6.34 5.45 -1.34
CA ASP A 90 -7.63 5.84 -0.81
C ASP A 90 -8.43 4.60 -0.41
N VAL A 91 -9.36 4.77 0.51
CA VAL A 91 -10.27 3.70 0.94
C VAL A 91 -11.65 4.00 0.38
N VAL A 92 -12.19 3.09 -0.44
CA VAL A 92 -13.53 3.24 -1.05
C VAL A 92 -14.54 2.33 -0.36
N ARG A 93 -15.73 2.89 -0.14
CA ARG A 93 -16.88 2.21 0.48
C ARG A 93 -18.03 2.12 -0.53
N TYR A 94 -18.53 0.91 -0.74
CA TYR A 94 -19.85 0.69 -1.33
C TYR A 94 -20.84 0.58 -0.16
N TYR A 95 -21.78 1.51 -0.08
CA TYR A 95 -22.88 1.52 0.88
C TYR A 95 -24.00 0.61 0.42
#